data_AF-A0A0G2F802-F1
#
_entry.id   AF-A0A0G2F802-F1
#
_cell.length_a   1.000
_cell.length_b   1.000
_cell.length_c   1.000
_cell.angle_alpha   90.00
_cell.angle_beta   90.00
_cell.angle_gamma   90.00
#
_symmetry.space_group_name_H-M   'P 1'
#
loop_
_entity.id
_entity.type
_entity.pdbx_description
1 polymer ?
#
loop_
_entity_poly.entity_id
_entity_poly.type
_entity_poly.pdbx_seq_one_letter_code
_entity_poly.pdbx_strand_id
1 'polypeptide(L)'
;MEMSPSRRDSGYYDGSLEPIAIVGMAMWDAMVNRELKTAERVPASRFNIDAYHHPGAFTRPASITSPGGSFIDTPPEHFDPEFFGMEDDEALQTDPQHRRMLELVYECLESAGITKDAVVGTRTGVYVGNFSLDAVVKSCRHDYDRHAHATMSIDPGLVSSRISYWYDLKGPVFTINSGCTSVFFATDTACLALRAGDCDAAIIGGVNLLQSPEQSISIAKYGVLSPDSVPLPFDSGARGYLRAEGVGALYVKRLSDAIRDRDPIRGVIRCAHLNSNGAQPGLPMFSPNRVSIENMVRDIYKKAGLDPNETAYVEPQGIGLAFADVSEQIGIGSAMKATRRKDAPLLMGSLKGNFGHQEAGSGVFALIKAAMMTEAGVIPGLPNFKHYHPKVDPDGLNIKVQAETIPWPTGYATRRVGISSWGWSGTNGHILVEALDALYPGYQQGKTRDHADYDHSIERPLLITYSAHTRNALRKNIVKHQGLADKYYLADLAYTLNMRRTR
;
A
#
# COMPACT_ATOMS: atom_id res chain seq x y z
N MET A 1 -42.39 -21.99 -2.98
CA MET A 1 -42.42 -20.75 -3.79
C MET A 1 -41.23 -19.92 -3.32
N GLU A 2 -40.07 -20.19 -3.89
CA GLU A 2 -38.80 -19.54 -3.54
C GLU A 2 -38.74 -18.18 -4.21
N MET A 3 -38.59 -17.12 -3.41
CA MET A 3 -38.26 -15.79 -3.90
C MET A 3 -36.76 -15.74 -4.18
N SER A 4 -36.44 -15.75 -5.47
CA SER A 4 -35.16 -15.30 -6.03
C SER A 4 -34.76 -13.93 -5.45
N PRO A 5 -33.50 -13.72 -5.01
CA PRO A 5 -33.02 -12.38 -4.69
C PRO A 5 -32.82 -11.62 -6.01
N SER A 6 -33.74 -10.70 -6.27
CA SER A 6 -33.67 -9.77 -7.41
C SER A 6 -32.30 -9.07 -7.43
N ARG A 7 -31.59 -9.20 -8.56
CA ARG A 7 -30.50 -8.29 -8.94
C ARG A 7 -30.98 -6.86 -8.68
N ARG A 8 -30.30 -6.15 -7.79
CA ARG A 8 -30.54 -4.73 -7.56
C ARG A 8 -30.11 -3.99 -8.83
N ASP A 9 -31.08 -3.52 -9.59
CA ASP A 9 -30.89 -2.53 -10.65
C ASP A 9 -30.44 -1.21 -10.00
N SER A 10 -29.12 -1.04 -9.82
CA SER A 10 -28.52 0.28 -9.68
C SER A 10 -28.19 0.78 -11.09
N GLY A 11 -29.11 1.55 -11.67
CA GLY A 11 -29.16 1.90 -13.10
C GLY A 11 -28.05 2.81 -13.65
N TYR A 12 -26.77 2.57 -13.37
CA TYR A 12 -25.66 3.38 -13.93
C TYR A 12 -24.37 2.61 -14.26
N TYR A 13 -24.40 1.28 -14.40
CA TYR A 13 -23.23 0.53 -14.86
C TYR A 13 -23.40 0.06 -16.30
N ASP A 14 -22.58 0.62 -17.20
CA ASP A 14 -22.54 0.39 -18.65
C ASP A 14 -22.05 -1.01 -19.09
N GLY A 15 -22.06 -1.99 -18.19
CA GLY A 15 -21.47 -3.31 -18.41
C GLY A 15 -19.97 -3.41 -18.06
N SER A 16 -19.34 -2.34 -17.56
CA SER A 16 -17.99 -2.38 -16.96
C SER A 16 -18.00 -2.99 -15.54
N LEU A 17 -16.83 -3.48 -15.11
CA LEU A 17 -16.61 -4.03 -13.77
C LEU A 17 -16.99 -3.00 -12.69
N GLU A 18 -17.78 -3.41 -11.70
CA GLU A 18 -18.13 -2.55 -10.57
C GLU A 18 -16.85 -2.00 -9.89
N PRO A 19 -16.67 -0.66 -9.81
CA PRO A 19 -15.52 -0.06 -9.16
C PRO A 19 -15.53 -0.28 -7.65
N ILE A 20 -14.33 -0.33 -7.06
CA ILE A 20 -14.14 -0.54 -5.62
C ILE A 20 -13.60 0.75 -5.01
N ALA A 21 -14.36 1.35 -4.10
CA ALA A 21 -13.96 2.56 -3.38
C ALA A 21 -12.92 2.24 -2.31
N ILE A 22 -11.85 3.03 -2.27
CA ILE A 22 -10.94 3.12 -1.12
C ILE A 22 -11.56 4.10 -0.14
N VAL A 23 -12.09 3.57 0.96
CA VAL A 23 -12.85 4.34 1.94
C VAL A 23 -11.95 4.83 3.08
N GLY A 24 -11.16 3.92 3.64
CA GLY A 24 -10.16 4.22 4.66
C GLY A 24 -8.77 3.88 4.18
N MET A 25 -7.78 4.64 4.66
CA MET A 25 -6.38 4.34 4.45
C MET A 25 -5.60 4.64 5.71
N ALA A 26 -4.69 3.77 6.09
CA ALA A 26 -3.68 4.06 7.10
C ALA A 26 -2.32 3.50 6.67
N MET A 27 -1.27 4.24 6.96
CA MET A 27 0.11 3.85 6.78
C MET A 27 0.94 4.53 7.84
N TRP A 28 2.07 3.91 8.20
CA TRP A 28 2.99 4.52 9.16
C TRP A 28 3.48 5.90 8.69
N ASP A 29 3.68 6.83 9.63
CA ASP A 29 3.87 8.30 9.49
C ASP A 29 4.84 8.80 8.40
N ALA A 30 5.70 7.93 7.86
CA ALA A 30 6.74 8.28 6.90
C ALA A 30 6.24 8.96 5.62
N MET A 31 5.12 8.49 5.04
CA MET A 31 4.56 9.12 3.82
C MET A 31 3.76 10.38 4.13
N VAL A 32 3.19 10.50 5.33
CA VAL A 32 2.41 11.68 5.75
C VAL A 32 3.30 12.92 5.83
N ASN A 33 4.53 12.76 6.34
CA ASN A 33 5.48 13.86 6.54
C ASN A 33 6.33 14.19 5.30
N ARG A 34 6.23 13.40 4.22
CA ARG A 34 6.96 13.62 2.95
C ARG A 34 8.49 13.69 3.09
N GLU A 35 9.04 13.07 4.13
CA GLU A 35 10.49 13.07 4.39
C GLU A 35 11.15 11.86 3.72
N LEU A 36 12.28 12.08 3.04
CA LEU A 36 13.17 10.99 2.62
C LEU A 36 13.62 10.23 3.88
N LYS A 37 13.19 8.98 4.01
CA LYS A 37 13.53 8.13 5.16
C LYS A 37 14.49 7.04 4.73
N THR A 38 15.74 7.40 4.46
CA THR A 38 16.82 6.45 4.21
C THR A 38 17.88 6.60 5.29
N ALA A 39 18.24 5.51 5.96
CA ALA A 39 19.33 5.48 6.91
C ALA A 39 20.55 4.82 6.26
N GLU A 40 21.70 5.46 6.36
CA GLU A 40 22.98 4.91 5.87
C GLU A 40 23.38 3.62 6.59
N ARG A 41 22.87 3.42 7.81
CA ARG A 41 23.16 2.26 8.64
C ARG A 41 21.90 1.70 9.29
N VAL A 42 21.85 0.38 9.45
CA VAL A 42 20.82 -0.29 10.25
C VAL A 42 20.86 0.25 11.69
N PRO A 43 19.72 0.67 12.27
CA PRO A 43 19.65 1.07 13.67
C PRO A 43 20.09 -0.05 14.62
N ALA A 44 20.84 0.32 15.66
CA ALA A 44 21.31 -0.64 16.67
C ALA A 44 20.17 -1.38 17.39
N SER A 45 18.96 -0.81 17.41
CA SER A 45 17.74 -1.44 17.95
C SER A 45 17.22 -2.60 17.10
N ARG A 46 17.70 -2.78 15.86
CA ARG A 46 17.33 -3.93 15.00
C ARG A 46 18.34 -5.05 15.12
N PHE A 47 19.58 -4.82 14.68
CA PHE A 47 20.71 -5.74 14.81
C PHE A 47 22.04 -5.03 14.56
N ASN A 48 23.14 -5.63 15.02
CA ASN A 48 24.48 -5.11 14.80
C ASN A 48 24.95 -5.33 13.35
N ILE A 49 24.77 -4.34 12.48
CA ILE A 49 25.18 -4.43 11.07
C ILE A 49 26.69 -4.57 10.88
N ASP A 50 27.53 -4.07 11.80
CA ASP A 50 29.00 -4.19 11.68
C ASP A 50 29.49 -5.64 11.73
N ALA A 51 28.72 -6.54 12.36
CA ALA A 51 29.03 -7.96 12.38
C ALA A 51 28.83 -8.65 11.02
N TYR A 52 28.01 -8.07 10.14
CA TYR A 52 27.57 -8.70 8.90
C TYR A 52 27.96 -7.91 7.64
N HIS A 53 28.20 -6.61 7.73
CA HIS A 53 28.53 -5.79 6.57
C HIS A 53 29.90 -6.16 6.00
N HIS A 54 29.94 -6.51 4.71
CA HIS A 54 31.19 -6.76 4.02
C HIS A 54 31.03 -6.46 2.51
N PRO A 55 31.96 -5.71 1.87
CA PRO A 55 31.84 -5.38 0.45
C PRO A 55 31.85 -6.62 -0.45
N GLY A 56 32.60 -7.66 -0.06
CA GLY A 56 32.61 -8.98 -0.71
C GLY A 56 31.49 -9.93 -0.29
N ALA A 57 30.35 -9.42 0.20
CA ALA A 57 29.28 -10.27 0.75
C ALA A 57 28.67 -11.26 -0.26
N PHE A 58 28.88 -11.07 -1.56
CA PHE A 58 28.52 -12.06 -2.57
C PHE A 58 29.22 -13.41 -2.32
N THR A 59 30.53 -13.42 -2.10
CA THR A 59 31.33 -14.65 -1.92
C THR A 59 31.56 -15.01 -0.44
N ARG A 60 31.52 -14.03 0.47
CA ARG A 60 31.74 -14.26 1.91
C ARG A 60 30.47 -14.79 2.59
N PRO A 61 30.49 -15.94 3.27
CA PRO A 61 29.33 -16.43 4.04
C PRO A 61 28.86 -15.41 5.10
N ALA A 62 27.58 -15.48 5.47
CA ALA A 62 26.98 -14.69 6.55
C ALA A 62 27.25 -13.17 6.46
N SER A 63 27.21 -12.60 5.24
CA SER A 63 27.55 -11.20 5.02
C SER A 63 26.48 -10.45 4.22
N ILE A 64 26.38 -9.14 4.43
CA ILE A 64 25.44 -8.22 3.77
C ILE A 64 26.24 -7.14 3.03
N THR A 65 25.89 -6.84 1.77
CA THR A 65 26.55 -5.78 0.98
C THR A 65 26.09 -4.38 1.36
N SER A 66 24.83 -4.23 1.73
CA SER A 66 24.20 -2.95 2.06
C SER A 66 24.24 -2.70 3.57
N PRO A 67 24.88 -1.61 4.05
CA PRO A 67 24.91 -1.29 5.48
C PRO A 67 23.63 -0.66 6.01
N GLY A 68 22.75 -0.15 5.14
CA GLY A 68 21.61 0.69 5.51
C GLY A 68 20.26 0.16 5.04
N GLY A 69 19.24 0.99 5.21
CA GLY A 69 17.84 0.63 4.97
C GLY A 69 16.90 1.80 5.27
N SER A 70 15.62 1.59 5.03
CA SER A 70 14.56 2.49 5.50
C SER A 70 13.83 1.83 6.66
N PHE A 71 13.74 2.51 7.80
CA PHE A 71 13.22 1.95 9.04
C PHE A 71 12.09 2.81 9.60
N ILE A 72 11.17 2.16 10.29
CA ILE A 72 10.13 2.82 11.07
C ILE A 72 10.79 3.33 12.37
N ASP A 73 10.62 4.63 12.64
CA ASP A 73 11.24 5.32 13.79
C ASP A 73 10.77 4.75 15.12
N THR A 74 9.50 4.35 15.19
CA THR A 74 8.96 3.75 16.41
C THR A 74 9.49 2.34 16.56
N PRO A 75 9.98 1.97 17.76
CA PRO A 75 10.51 0.64 17.98
C PRO A 75 9.46 -0.45 17.68
N PRO A 76 9.82 -1.55 17.00
CA PRO A 76 8.90 -2.65 16.65
C PRO A 76 8.16 -3.24 17.84
N GLU A 77 8.76 -3.18 19.03
CA GLU A 77 8.21 -3.70 20.28
C GLU A 77 7.07 -2.84 20.87
N HIS A 78 6.92 -1.58 20.47
CA HIS A 78 5.83 -0.73 20.97
C HIS A 78 4.48 -1.25 20.48
N PHE A 79 3.59 -1.57 21.43
CA PHE A 79 2.22 -2.03 21.21
C PHE A 79 1.38 -1.75 22.45
N ASP A 80 0.08 -1.53 22.29
CA ASP A 80 -0.88 -1.34 23.39
C ASP A 80 -1.66 -2.65 23.67
N PRO A 81 -1.13 -3.58 24.47
CA PRO A 81 -1.77 -4.87 24.70
C PRO A 81 -3.14 -4.74 25.38
N GLU A 82 -3.29 -3.79 26.31
CA GLU A 82 -4.54 -3.55 27.03
C GLU A 82 -5.66 -3.12 26.08
N PHE A 83 -5.38 -2.20 25.14
CA PHE A 83 -6.33 -1.81 24.10
C PHE A 83 -6.80 -3.01 23.26
N PHE A 84 -5.86 -3.89 22.91
CA PHE A 84 -6.12 -5.10 22.14
C PHE A 84 -6.56 -6.30 22.98
N GLY A 85 -6.78 -6.14 24.29
CA GLY A 85 -7.19 -7.24 25.18
C GLY A 85 -6.23 -8.44 25.12
N MET A 86 -4.96 -8.19 24.83
CA MET A 86 -3.91 -9.19 24.72
C MET A 86 -3.15 -9.27 26.04
N GLU A 87 -2.90 -10.48 26.54
CA GLU A 87 -2.06 -10.65 27.73
C GLU A 87 -0.62 -10.22 27.44
N ASP A 88 0.09 -9.68 28.44
CA ASP A 88 1.45 -9.16 28.27
C ASP A 88 2.40 -10.23 27.69
N ASP A 89 2.32 -11.47 28.17
CA ASP A 89 3.13 -12.58 27.68
C ASP A 89 2.78 -12.94 26.22
N GLU A 90 1.50 -12.90 25.82
CA GLU A 90 1.12 -13.10 24.42
C GLU A 90 1.66 -11.97 23.55
N ALA A 91 1.55 -10.72 24.00
CA ALA A 91 2.00 -9.55 23.27
C ALA A 91 3.51 -9.53 23.05
N LEU A 92 4.29 -9.93 24.05
CA LEU A 92 5.74 -10.06 23.96
C LEU A 92 6.16 -11.08 22.89
N GLN A 93 5.42 -12.19 22.78
CA GLN A 93 5.72 -13.28 21.85
C GLN A 93 5.14 -13.07 20.45
N THR A 94 4.21 -12.13 20.29
CA THR A 94 3.58 -11.84 19.02
C THR A 94 4.54 -11.06 18.11
N ASP A 95 4.70 -11.55 16.87
CA ASP A 95 5.49 -10.88 15.85
C ASP A 95 5.05 -9.41 15.78
N PRO A 96 5.99 -8.44 15.91
CA PRO A 96 5.70 -7.03 15.68
C PRO A 96 4.84 -6.75 14.43
N GLN A 97 4.96 -7.56 13.36
CA GLN A 97 4.13 -7.40 12.17
C GLN A 97 2.63 -7.59 12.45
N HIS A 98 2.27 -8.57 13.29
CA HIS A 98 0.88 -8.82 13.70
C HIS A 98 0.35 -7.66 14.53
N ARG A 99 1.15 -7.22 15.51
CA ARG A 99 0.83 -6.10 16.41
C ARG A 99 0.59 -4.80 15.63
N ARG A 100 1.50 -4.48 14.71
CA ARG A 100 1.38 -3.28 13.86
C ARG A 100 0.19 -3.34 12.92
N MET A 101 -0.12 -4.50 12.35
CA MET A 101 -1.31 -4.64 11.51
C MET A 101 -2.60 -4.45 12.32
N LEU A 102 -2.67 -4.89 13.58
CA LEU A 102 -3.83 -4.64 14.44
C LEU A 102 -4.05 -3.15 14.70
N GLU A 103 -3.00 -2.42 15.08
CA GLU A 103 -3.03 -0.95 15.26
C GLU A 103 -3.45 -0.24 13.98
N LEU A 104 -2.82 -0.60 12.86
CA LEU A 104 -3.03 0.11 11.61
C LEU A 104 -4.41 -0.15 11.01
N VAL A 105 -4.99 -1.33 11.22
CA VAL A 105 -6.39 -1.59 10.85
C VAL A 105 -7.33 -0.70 11.67
N TYR A 106 -7.06 -0.50 12.97
CA TYR A 106 -7.87 0.41 13.79
C TYR A 106 -7.84 1.83 13.22
N GLU A 107 -6.64 2.34 12.95
CA GLU A 107 -6.44 3.68 12.35
C GLU A 107 -7.08 3.78 10.96
N CYS A 108 -7.04 2.70 10.17
CA CYS A 108 -7.68 2.65 8.87
C CYS A 108 -9.20 2.73 8.96
N LEU A 109 -9.81 2.06 9.95
CA LEU A 109 -11.25 2.16 10.23
C LEU A 109 -11.61 3.56 10.73
N GLU A 110 -10.80 4.17 11.60
CA GLU A 110 -11.03 5.55 12.03
C GLU A 110 -10.92 6.55 10.87
N SER A 111 -9.98 6.34 9.94
CA SER A 111 -9.86 7.12 8.70
C SER A 111 -11.07 6.94 7.78
N ALA A 112 -11.66 5.74 7.75
CA ALA A 112 -12.92 5.45 7.06
C ALA A 112 -14.16 6.04 7.76
N GLY A 113 -14.02 6.51 9.00
CA GLY A 113 -15.16 6.89 9.84
C GLY A 113 -16.03 5.69 10.26
N ILE A 114 -15.46 4.50 10.27
CA ILE A 114 -16.12 3.26 10.70
C ILE A 114 -15.67 2.95 12.12
N THR A 115 -16.63 2.75 13.03
CA THR A 115 -16.32 2.42 14.43
C THR A 115 -15.96 0.95 14.57
N LYS A 116 -15.23 0.61 15.64
CA LYS A 116 -14.92 -0.79 15.96
C LYS A 116 -16.18 -1.64 16.07
N ASP A 117 -17.21 -1.13 16.75
CA ASP A 117 -18.47 -1.87 16.95
C ASP A 117 -19.25 -2.06 15.64
N ALA A 118 -19.07 -1.16 14.66
CA ALA A 118 -19.77 -1.25 13.38
C ALA A 118 -19.26 -2.40 12.49
N VAL A 119 -18.05 -2.92 12.74
CA VAL A 119 -17.49 -4.04 11.95
C VAL A 119 -17.68 -5.41 12.62
N VAL A 120 -18.05 -5.45 13.90
CA VAL A 120 -18.27 -6.70 14.64
C VAL A 120 -19.36 -7.54 13.96
N GLY A 121 -19.07 -8.82 13.71
CA GLY A 121 -19.99 -9.76 13.07
C GLY A 121 -20.25 -9.50 11.58
N THR A 122 -19.66 -8.46 10.99
CA THR A 122 -19.89 -8.13 9.58
C THR A 122 -19.17 -9.09 8.63
N ARG A 123 -19.68 -9.20 7.40
CA ARG A 123 -19.01 -9.95 6.31
C ARG A 123 -17.86 -9.14 5.71
N THR A 124 -16.95 -8.65 6.54
CA THR A 124 -15.75 -7.94 6.10
C THR A 124 -14.64 -8.97 5.86
N GLY A 125 -14.08 -8.99 4.65
CA GLY A 125 -12.93 -9.84 4.33
C GLY A 125 -11.60 -9.23 4.77
N VAL A 126 -10.56 -10.06 4.93
CA VAL A 126 -9.21 -9.62 5.32
C VAL A 126 -8.18 -10.27 4.40
N TYR A 127 -7.43 -9.45 3.67
CA TYR A 127 -6.45 -9.90 2.68
C TYR A 127 -5.12 -9.18 2.93
N VAL A 128 -4.12 -9.91 3.43
CA VAL A 128 -2.83 -9.32 3.84
C VAL A 128 -1.67 -9.91 3.05
N GLY A 129 -0.82 -9.05 2.49
CA GLY A 129 0.48 -9.46 1.96
C GLY A 129 1.53 -9.54 3.06
N ASN A 130 2.11 -10.73 3.26
CA ASN A 130 3.24 -10.95 4.17
C ASN A 130 4.10 -12.13 3.69
N PHE A 131 5.41 -12.00 3.82
CA PHE A 131 6.34 -13.11 3.61
C PHE A 131 7.55 -13.11 4.54
N SER A 132 7.62 -12.17 5.48
CA SER A 132 8.77 -12.09 6.39
C SER A 132 8.76 -13.27 7.36
N LEU A 133 9.95 -13.83 7.61
CA LEU A 133 10.16 -14.98 8.48
C LEU A 133 10.99 -14.64 9.72
N ASP A 134 11.23 -13.36 9.97
CA ASP A 134 12.18 -12.91 11.00
C ASP A 134 11.81 -13.41 12.39
N ALA A 135 10.53 -13.35 12.77
CA ALA A 135 10.06 -13.84 14.06
C ALA A 135 10.21 -15.37 14.18
N VAL A 136 9.88 -16.12 13.12
CA VAL A 136 10.08 -17.58 13.06
C VAL A 136 11.55 -17.93 13.22
N VAL A 137 12.44 -17.27 12.47
CA VAL A 137 13.88 -17.50 12.52
C VAL A 137 14.43 -17.18 13.91
N LYS A 138 14.01 -16.08 14.53
CA LYS A 138 14.40 -15.71 15.89
C LYS A 138 13.97 -16.76 16.92
N SER A 139 12.71 -17.22 16.85
CA SER A 139 12.17 -18.24 17.79
C SER A 139 12.90 -19.58 17.75
N CYS A 140 13.63 -19.86 16.65
CA CYS A 140 14.39 -21.09 16.46
C CYS A 140 15.85 -21.00 16.94
N ARG A 141 16.31 -19.84 17.43
CA ARG A 141 17.73 -19.64 17.81
C ARG A 141 18.07 -20.28 19.14
N HIS A 142 17.20 -20.15 20.14
CA HIS A 142 17.39 -20.74 21.46
C HIS A 142 16.12 -21.43 21.94
N ASP A 143 16.26 -22.54 22.68
CA ASP A 143 15.10 -23.24 23.23
C ASP A 143 14.27 -22.37 24.19
N TYR A 144 14.90 -21.36 24.82
CA TYR A 144 14.21 -20.37 25.66
C TYR A 144 13.25 -19.47 24.87
N ASP A 145 13.44 -19.31 23.55
CA ASP A 145 12.59 -18.50 22.69
C ASP A 145 11.33 -19.28 22.24
N ARG A 146 11.21 -20.56 22.61
CA ARG A 146 10.05 -21.41 22.30
C ARG A 146 9.01 -21.29 23.40
N HIS A 147 7.90 -20.63 23.07
CA HIS A 147 6.78 -20.42 23.98
C HIS A 147 5.51 -21.10 23.52
N ALA A 148 4.62 -21.44 24.46
CA ALA A 148 3.34 -22.10 24.16
C ALA A 148 2.44 -21.29 23.19
N HIS A 149 2.53 -19.95 23.24
CA HIS A 149 1.80 -19.05 22.35
C HIS A 149 2.52 -18.80 21.01
N ALA A 150 3.80 -19.17 20.90
CA ALA A 150 4.66 -18.76 19.79
C ALA A 150 4.11 -19.20 18.43
N THR A 151 3.60 -20.43 18.32
CA THR A 151 3.16 -21.00 17.03
C THR A 151 2.15 -20.12 16.30
N MET A 152 1.13 -19.59 16.98
CA MET A 152 0.14 -18.70 16.34
C MET A 152 0.57 -17.23 16.31
N SER A 153 1.49 -16.86 17.20
CA SER A 153 1.94 -15.50 17.41
C SER A 153 3.02 -15.05 16.43
N ILE A 154 3.75 -15.99 15.82
CA ILE A 154 4.83 -15.71 14.86
C ILE A 154 4.58 -16.28 13.46
N ASP A 155 3.52 -17.05 13.25
CA ASP A 155 3.22 -17.62 11.92
C ASP A 155 2.85 -16.50 10.95
N PRO A 156 3.67 -16.25 9.91
CA PRO A 156 3.42 -15.20 8.94
C PRO A 156 2.10 -15.37 8.19
N GLY A 157 1.55 -16.59 8.12
CA GLY A 157 0.27 -16.92 7.50
C GLY A 157 -0.95 -16.51 8.33
N LEU A 158 -0.79 -16.18 9.62
CA LEU A 158 -1.89 -15.88 10.53
C LEU A 158 -2.11 -14.40 10.81
N VAL A 159 -1.38 -13.50 10.16
CA VAL A 159 -1.57 -12.04 10.30
C VAL A 159 -3.03 -11.64 10.02
N SER A 160 -3.60 -12.11 8.90
CA SER A 160 -4.98 -11.82 8.51
C SER A 160 -6.01 -12.46 9.46
N SER A 161 -5.74 -13.69 9.91
CA SER A 161 -6.59 -14.41 10.87
C SER A 161 -6.66 -13.70 12.21
N ARG A 162 -5.55 -13.13 12.70
CA ARG A 162 -5.53 -12.36 13.95
C ARG A 162 -6.35 -11.08 13.85
N ILE A 163 -6.31 -10.39 12.71
CA ILE A 163 -7.17 -9.23 12.44
C ILE A 163 -8.64 -9.66 12.45
N SER A 164 -9.00 -10.69 11.67
CA SER A 164 -10.38 -11.18 11.62
C SER A 164 -10.90 -11.61 12.99
N TYR A 165 -10.08 -12.31 13.77
CA TYR A 165 -10.41 -12.72 15.13
C TYR A 165 -10.67 -11.52 16.04
N TRP A 166 -9.76 -10.55 16.07
CA TRP A 166 -9.85 -9.43 17.00
C TRP A 166 -11.03 -8.50 16.71
N TYR A 167 -11.27 -8.20 15.44
CA TYR A 167 -12.36 -7.32 15.00
C TYR A 167 -13.70 -8.06 14.80
N ASP A 168 -13.74 -9.37 15.08
CA ASP A 168 -14.89 -10.26 14.88
C ASP A 168 -15.46 -10.25 13.44
N LEU A 169 -14.57 -10.29 12.45
CA LEU A 169 -14.94 -10.21 11.04
C LEU A 169 -15.26 -11.59 10.46
N LYS A 170 -16.36 -11.69 9.71
CA LYS A 170 -16.94 -12.94 9.19
C LYS A 170 -16.80 -13.14 7.69
N GLY A 171 -16.04 -12.28 7.00
CA GLY A 171 -15.75 -12.45 5.57
C GLY A 171 -14.57 -13.40 5.31
N PRO A 172 -14.14 -13.55 4.04
CA PRO A 172 -13.00 -14.38 3.69
C PRO A 172 -11.68 -13.83 4.25
N VAL A 173 -10.76 -14.70 4.66
CA VAL A 173 -9.52 -14.32 5.36
C VAL A 173 -8.32 -15.03 4.73
N PHE A 174 -7.35 -14.26 4.24
CA PHE A 174 -6.15 -14.79 3.60
C PHE A 174 -4.91 -13.95 3.89
N THR A 175 -3.82 -14.65 4.22
CA THR A 175 -2.47 -14.09 4.12
C THR A 175 -1.80 -14.66 2.88
N ILE A 176 -1.27 -13.78 2.03
CA ILE A 176 -0.77 -14.14 0.71
C ILE A 176 0.72 -13.85 0.64
N ASN A 177 1.46 -14.83 0.13
CA ASN A 177 2.86 -14.68 -0.24
C ASN A 177 3.02 -14.95 -1.74
N SER A 178 3.13 -13.88 -2.53
CA SER A 178 3.62 -13.93 -3.91
C SER A 178 4.89 -13.09 -4.09
N GLY A 179 5.64 -12.88 -3.00
CA GLY A 179 6.76 -11.94 -2.97
C GLY A 179 6.28 -10.48 -3.01
N CYS A 180 6.97 -9.63 -3.78
CA CYS A 180 6.70 -8.19 -3.82
C CYS A 180 5.31 -7.83 -4.40
N THR A 181 4.64 -8.78 -5.06
CA THR A 181 3.27 -8.64 -5.61
C THR A 181 2.17 -9.12 -4.65
N SER A 182 2.49 -9.45 -3.40
CA SER A 182 1.52 -10.01 -2.44
C SER A 182 0.28 -9.14 -2.25
N VAL A 183 0.45 -7.82 -2.11
CA VAL A 183 -0.68 -6.88 -2.00
C VAL A 183 -1.47 -6.74 -3.31
N PHE A 184 -0.85 -6.94 -4.47
CA PHE A 184 -1.57 -6.91 -5.76
C PHE A 184 -2.53 -8.09 -5.86
N PHE A 185 -2.07 -9.28 -5.43
CA PHE A 185 -2.91 -10.47 -5.36
C PHE A 185 -4.02 -10.30 -4.31
N ALA A 186 -3.69 -9.75 -3.14
CA ALA A 186 -4.67 -9.42 -2.09
C ALA A 186 -5.75 -8.46 -2.62
N THR A 187 -5.34 -7.44 -3.38
CA THR A 187 -6.25 -6.45 -3.96
C THR A 187 -7.18 -7.08 -5.01
N ASP A 188 -6.64 -7.87 -5.95
CA ASP A 188 -7.47 -8.54 -6.97
C ASP A 188 -8.48 -9.50 -6.32
N THR A 189 -8.03 -10.30 -5.35
CA THR A 189 -8.88 -11.25 -4.63
C THR A 189 -9.98 -10.53 -3.84
N ALA A 190 -9.64 -9.44 -3.14
CA ALA A 190 -10.62 -8.62 -2.41
C ALA A 190 -11.64 -7.97 -3.38
N CYS A 191 -11.18 -7.43 -4.51
CA CYS A 191 -12.08 -6.87 -5.53
C CYS A 191 -13.03 -7.92 -6.09
N LEU A 192 -12.55 -9.14 -6.34
CA LEU A 192 -13.37 -10.25 -6.82
C LEU A 192 -14.41 -10.67 -5.80
N ALA A 193 -14.02 -10.86 -4.53
CA ALA A 193 -14.93 -11.23 -3.45
C ALA A 193 -16.02 -10.19 -3.21
N LEU A 194 -15.66 -8.89 -3.25
CA LEU A 194 -16.62 -7.80 -3.18
C LEU A 194 -17.61 -7.83 -4.35
N ARG A 195 -17.15 -8.01 -5.58
CA ARG A 195 -18.02 -8.09 -6.76
C ARG A 195 -18.91 -9.33 -6.77
N ALA A 196 -18.41 -10.44 -6.22
CA ALA A 196 -19.16 -11.68 -6.07
C ALA A 196 -20.20 -11.62 -4.94
N GLY A 197 -20.06 -10.70 -3.99
CA GLY A 197 -20.94 -10.59 -2.82
C GLY A 197 -20.56 -11.53 -1.67
N ASP A 198 -19.37 -12.12 -1.71
CA ASP A 198 -18.80 -12.96 -0.64
C ASP A 198 -18.47 -12.12 0.60
N CYS A 199 -18.22 -10.83 0.41
CA CYS A 199 -18.07 -9.84 1.46
C CYS A 199 -18.72 -8.50 1.07
N ASP A 200 -18.98 -7.65 2.07
CA ASP A 200 -19.55 -6.30 1.89
C ASP A 200 -18.51 -5.19 1.99
N ALA A 201 -17.41 -5.49 2.67
CA ALA A 201 -16.22 -4.67 2.76
C ALA A 201 -14.99 -5.58 2.82
N ALA A 202 -13.81 -5.02 2.59
CA ALA A 202 -12.57 -5.75 2.76
C ALA A 202 -11.47 -4.86 3.34
N ILE A 203 -10.61 -5.47 4.15
CA ILE A 203 -9.33 -4.92 4.57
C ILE A 203 -8.27 -5.48 3.63
N ILE A 204 -7.52 -4.59 2.98
CA ILE A 204 -6.34 -4.94 2.17
C ILE A 204 -5.13 -4.40 2.91
N GLY A 205 -4.23 -5.28 3.33
CA GLY A 205 -3.06 -4.92 4.13
C GLY A 205 -1.75 -5.41 3.53
N GLY A 206 -0.64 -4.82 3.97
CA GLY A 206 0.70 -5.28 3.66
C GLY A 206 1.69 -4.86 4.74
N VAL A 207 2.59 -5.76 5.12
CA VAL A 207 3.54 -5.55 6.20
C VAL A 207 4.92 -6.09 5.84
N ASN A 208 5.95 -5.33 6.18
CA ASN A 208 7.34 -5.76 6.15
C ASN A 208 8.12 -5.06 7.26
N LEU A 209 8.78 -5.82 8.13
CA LEU A 209 9.69 -5.30 9.15
C LEU A 209 11.05 -5.99 9.05
N LEU A 210 12.13 -5.24 9.31
CA LEU A 210 13.51 -5.67 9.17
C LEU A 210 14.09 -5.94 10.56
N GLN A 211 13.73 -7.07 11.14
CA GLN A 211 14.03 -7.38 12.53
C GLN A 211 15.31 -8.22 12.68
N SER A 212 15.75 -8.91 11.63
CA SER A 212 16.87 -9.86 11.66
C SER A 212 17.81 -9.74 10.47
N PRO A 213 19.11 -10.10 10.60
CA PRO A 213 20.06 -10.05 9.50
C PRO A 213 19.89 -11.21 8.49
N GLU A 214 19.27 -12.33 8.86
CA GLU A 214 19.32 -13.58 8.09
C GLU A 214 18.73 -13.43 6.69
N GLN A 215 17.58 -12.77 6.58
CA GLN A 215 16.96 -12.54 5.28
C GLN A 215 17.83 -11.62 4.40
N SER A 216 18.43 -10.57 4.99
CA SER A 216 19.36 -9.68 4.28
C SER A 216 20.60 -10.42 3.80
N ILE A 217 21.15 -11.34 4.62
CA ILE A 217 22.28 -12.20 4.25
C ILE A 217 21.93 -13.07 3.04
N SER A 218 20.76 -13.71 3.05
CA SER A 218 20.31 -14.55 1.93
C SER A 218 20.08 -13.73 0.66
N ILE A 219 19.44 -12.56 0.77
CA ILE A 219 19.21 -11.67 -0.38
C ILE A 219 20.53 -11.11 -0.94
N ALA A 220 21.51 -10.81 -0.09
CA ALA A 220 22.82 -10.31 -0.53
C ALA A 220 23.53 -11.26 -1.50
N LYS A 221 23.24 -12.57 -1.44
CA LYS A 221 23.78 -13.59 -2.37
C LYS A 221 23.30 -13.44 -3.80
N TYR A 222 22.19 -12.75 -4.02
CA TYR A 222 21.67 -12.47 -5.35
C TYR A 222 22.30 -11.24 -5.99
N GLY A 223 23.09 -10.46 -5.24
CA GLY A 223 23.73 -9.24 -5.76
C GLY A 223 22.74 -8.13 -6.13
N VAL A 224 21.55 -8.13 -5.50
CA VAL A 224 20.44 -7.21 -5.83
C VAL A 224 20.32 -6.03 -4.86
N LEU A 225 21.10 -5.99 -3.79
CA LEU A 225 21.07 -4.92 -2.78
C LEU A 225 22.03 -3.79 -3.14
N SER A 226 21.58 -2.55 -2.99
CA SER A 226 22.39 -1.34 -3.21
C SER A 226 23.54 -1.30 -2.19
N PRO A 227 24.82 -1.32 -2.63
CA PRO A 227 25.96 -1.27 -1.71
C PRO A 227 26.06 0.07 -0.97
N ASP A 228 25.51 1.13 -1.56
CA ASP A 228 25.56 2.48 -1.01
C ASP A 228 24.31 2.81 -0.17
N SER A 229 23.37 1.87 -0.05
CA SER A 229 22.08 2.04 0.64
C SER A 229 21.22 3.19 0.09
N VAL A 230 21.43 3.55 -1.18
CA VAL A 230 20.65 4.58 -1.88
C VAL A 230 19.77 3.92 -2.95
N PRO A 231 18.45 4.18 -2.96
CA PRO A 231 17.56 3.75 -4.03
C PRO A 231 17.66 4.73 -5.21
N LEU A 232 17.99 4.23 -6.40
CA LEU A 232 18.12 5.01 -7.63
C LEU A 232 17.25 4.42 -8.75
N PRO A 233 15.92 4.35 -8.59
CA PRO A 233 15.06 3.74 -9.60
C PRO A 233 15.15 4.49 -10.93
N PHE A 234 15.27 3.71 -12.02
CA PHE A 234 15.36 4.15 -13.42
C PHE A 234 16.63 4.93 -13.79
N ASP A 235 17.45 5.34 -12.83
CA ASP A 235 18.69 6.06 -13.10
C ASP A 235 19.79 5.13 -13.65
N SER A 236 20.62 5.63 -14.54
CA SER A 236 21.80 4.92 -15.07
C SER A 236 22.78 4.45 -13.98
N GLY A 237 22.83 5.13 -12.83
CA GLY A 237 23.64 4.80 -11.67
C GLY A 237 23.02 3.76 -10.73
N ALA A 238 21.89 3.15 -11.10
CA ALA A 238 21.21 2.13 -10.30
C ALA A 238 22.08 0.87 -10.08
N ARG A 239 22.31 0.50 -8.81
CA ARG A 239 23.20 -0.61 -8.39
C ARG A 239 22.52 -1.68 -7.54
N GLY A 240 21.20 -1.66 -7.44
CA GLY A 240 20.42 -2.52 -6.56
C GLY A 240 19.42 -1.74 -5.75
N TYR A 241 18.58 -2.45 -4.99
CA TYR A 241 17.53 -1.84 -4.20
C TYR A 241 17.91 -1.69 -2.73
N LEU A 242 17.27 -0.73 -2.06
CA LEU A 242 17.35 -0.52 -0.62
C LEU A 242 16.21 -1.28 0.07
N ARG A 243 16.49 -2.16 1.04
CA ARG A 243 15.41 -2.80 1.83
C ARG A 243 14.73 -1.76 2.74
N ALA A 244 13.42 -1.89 2.91
CA ALA A 244 12.64 -0.98 3.73
C ALA A 244 11.59 -1.68 4.60
N GLU A 245 11.34 -1.09 5.76
CA GLU A 245 10.17 -1.38 6.59
C GLU A 245 8.94 -0.62 6.05
N GLY A 246 7.77 -1.22 6.21
CA GLY A 246 6.52 -0.58 5.83
C GLY A 246 5.31 -1.39 6.25
N VAL A 247 4.33 -0.72 6.87
CA VAL A 247 3.03 -1.28 7.22
C VAL A 247 1.94 -0.36 6.67
N GLY A 248 0.96 -0.94 5.98
CA GLY A 248 -0.14 -0.23 5.32
C GLY A 248 -1.45 -1.04 5.36
N ALA A 249 -2.58 -0.34 5.44
CA ALA A 249 -3.91 -0.92 5.36
C ALA A 249 -4.88 -0.01 4.58
N LEU A 250 -5.81 -0.64 3.86
CA LEU A 250 -6.94 -0.01 3.20
C LEU A 250 -8.22 -0.68 3.65
N TYR A 251 -9.27 0.11 3.85
CA TYR A 251 -10.63 -0.37 3.99
C TYR A 251 -11.39 -0.02 2.72
N VAL A 252 -11.90 -1.04 2.04
CA VAL A 252 -12.49 -0.91 0.70
C VAL A 252 -13.90 -1.49 0.65
N LYS A 253 -14.74 -0.91 -0.21
CA LYS A 253 -16.12 -1.35 -0.45
C LYS A 253 -16.43 -1.27 -1.94
N ARG A 254 -17.50 -1.93 -2.39
CA ARG A 254 -18.11 -1.59 -3.68
C ARG A 254 -18.43 -0.10 -3.71
N LEU A 255 -18.15 0.59 -4.82
CA LEU A 255 -18.37 2.04 -4.92
C LEU A 255 -19.84 2.41 -4.68
N SER A 256 -20.76 1.59 -5.16
CA SER A 256 -22.21 1.74 -4.94
C SER A 256 -22.57 1.74 -3.45
N ASP A 257 -21.99 0.83 -2.67
CA ASP A 257 -22.21 0.73 -1.22
C ASP A 257 -21.52 1.84 -0.44
N ALA A 258 -20.33 2.29 -0.87
CA ALA A 258 -19.66 3.43 -0.26
C ALA A 258 -20.50 4.72 -0.43
N ILE A 259 -21.05 4.94 -1.63
CA ILE A 259 -21.93 6.08 -1.91
C ILE A 259 -23.22 6.00 -1.10
N ARG A 260 -23.87 4.82 -1.06
CA ARG A 260 -25.09 4.59 -0.28
C ARG A 260 -24.88 4.94 1.20
N ASP A 261 -23.76 4.50 1.76
CA ASP A 261 -23.46 4.63 3.18
C ASP A 261 -22.82 5.98 3.54
N ARG A 262 -22.62 6.84 2.52
CA ARG A 262 -22.01 8.18 2.64
C ARG A 262 -20.63 8.13 3.26
N ASP A 263 -19.84 7.15 2.82
CA ASP A 263 -18.48 6.95 3.27
C ASP A 263 -17.52 7.99 2.65
N PRO A 264 -16.43 8.36 3.32
CA PRO A 264 -15.33 9.05 2.62
C PRO A 264 -14.82 8.15 1.50
N ILE A 265 -14.41 8.74 0.36
CA ILE A 265 -13.84 7.96 -0.75
C ILE A 265 -12.57 8.66 -1.22
N ARG A 266 -11.45 8.03 -0.92
CA ARG A 266 -10.08 8.55 -1.11
C ARG A 266 -9.52 8.26 -2.51
N GLY A 267 -10.13 7.31 -3.21
CA GLY A 267 -9.77 6.87 -4.55
C GLY A 267 -10.63 5.69 -4.96
N VAL A 268 -10.59 5.32 -6.23
CA VAL A 268 -11.41 4.24 -6.78
C VAL A 268 -10.53 3.25 -7.55
N ILE A 269 -10.49 2.00 -7.09
CA ILE A 269 -9.86 0.90 -7.82
C ILE A 269 -10.82 0.45 -8.92
N ARG A 270 -10.42 0.69 -10.17
CA ARG A 270 -11.17 0.27 -11.35
C ARG A 270 -10.96 -1.20 -11.65
N CYS A 271 -9.71 -1.64 -11.61
CA CYS A 271 -9.34 -3.01 -11.91
C CYS A 271 -8.00 -3.36 -11.27
N ALA A 272 -7.87 -4.63 -10.89
CA ALA A 272 -6.61 -5.28 -10.60
C ALA A 272 -6.48 -6.49 -11.53
N HIS A 273 -5.25 -6.83 -11.89
CA HIS A 273 -4.97 -7.98 -12.74
C HIS A 273 -3.56 -8.50 -12.49
N LEU A 274 -3.41 -9.82 -12.57
CA LEU A 274 -2.14 -10.51 -12.40
C LEU A 274 -1.88 -11.46 -13.56
N ASN A 275 -0.60 -11.67 -13.87
CA ASN A 275 -0.13 -12.75 -14.73
C ASN A 275 1.24 -13.28 -14.26
N SER A 276 1.90 -14.11 -15.07
CA SER A 276 3.20 -14.70 -14.75
C SER A 276 4.23 -14.47 -15.86
N ASN A 277 5.50 -14.37 -15.46
CA ASN A 277 6.65 -14.36 -16.36
C ASN A 277 6.86 -15.71 -17.07
N GLY A 278 6.35 -16.81 -16.50
CA GLY A 278 6.58 -18.15 -17.02
C GLY A 278 8.06 -18.55 -17.07
N ALA A 279 8.36 -19.57 -17.87
CA ALA A 279 9.73 -20.04 -18.04
C ALA A 279 10.55 -19.08 -18.93
N GLN A 280 11.74 -18.71 -18.47
CA GLN A 280 12.72 -17.91 -19.22
C GLN A 280 14.06 -18.67 -19.25
N PRO A 281 14.32 -19.49 -20.28
CA PRO A 281 15.52 -20.32 -20.33
C PRO A 281 16.81 -19.51 -20.15
N GLY A 282 17.66 -19.92 -19.22
CA GLY A 282 18.95 -19.26 -18.92
C GLY A 282 18.86 -18.02 -18.02
N LEU A 283 17.67 -17.63 -17.56
CA LEU A 283 17.47 -16.54 -16.61
C LEU A 283 16.91 -17.07 -15.28
N PRO A 284 17.25 -16.42 -14.15
CA PRO A 284 16.67 -16.80 -12.86
C PRO A 284 15.17 -16.43 -12.81
N MET A 285 14.43 -17.15 -11.96
CA MET A 285 12.96 -16.99 -11.82
C MET A 285 12.51 -15.54 -11.55
N PHE A 286 13.32 -14.77 -10.81
CA PHE A 286 13.04 -13.39 -10.45
C PHE A 286 13.28 -12.38 -11.60
N SER A 287 13.82 -12.81 -12.75
CA SER A 287 14.02 -11.91 -13.88
C SER A 287 12.68 -11.46 -14.47
N PRO A 288 12.47 -10.16 -14.71
CA PRO A 288 11.24 -9.67 -15.32
C PRO A 288 11.17 -10.06 -16.79
N ASN A 289 9.96 -10.40 -17.25
CA ASN A 289 9.69 -10.68 -18.66
C ASN A 289 8.96 -9.50 -19.31
N ARG A 290 9.61 -8.85 -20.30
CA ARG A 290 9.07 -7.65 -20.97
C ARG A 290 7.73 -7.90 -21.65
N VAL A 291 7.58 -9.07 -22.29
CA VAL A 291 6.34 -9.46 -22.99
C VAL A 291 5.23 -9.73 -21.98
N SER A 292 5.53 -10.39 -20.86
CA SER A 292 4.54 -10.60 -19.80
C SER A 292 4.10 -9.28 -19.16
N ILE A 293 5.01 -8.33 -18.93
CA ILE A 293 4.69 -6.99 -18.44
C ILE A 293 3.82 -6.24 -19.45
N GLU A 294 4.19 -6.25 -20.73
CA GLU A 294 3.40 -5.61 -21.79
C GLU A 294 1.98 -6.18 -21.85
N ASN A 295 1.85 -7.50 -21.90
CA ASN A 295 0.55 -8.19 -21.95
C ASN A 295 -0.29 -7.89 -20.71
N MET A 296 0.30 -7.93 -19.51
CA MET A 296 -0.40 -7.60 -18.27
C MET A 296 -1.05 -6.21 -18.33
N VAL A 297 -0.29 -5.22 -18.81
CA VAL A 297 -0.78 -3.84 -18.96
C VAL A 297 -1.87 -3.77 -20.03
N ARG A 298 -1.71 -4.40 -21.20
CA ARG A 298 -2.76 -4.42 -22.23
C ARG A 298 -4.05 -5.09 -21.73
N ASP A 299 -3.91 -6.23 -21.06
CA ASP A 299 -5.02 -7.06 -20.61
C ASP A 299 -5.85 -6.35 -19.54
N ILE A 300 -5.24 -5.61 -18.62
CA ILE A 300 -5.99 -4.90 -17.58
C ILE A 300 -6.81 -3.73 -18.14
N TYR A 301 -6.29 -2.95 -19.09
CA TYR A 301 -7.07 -1.89 -19.76
C TYR A 301 -8.23 -2.48 -20.55
N LYS A 302 -8.00 -3.59 -21.27
CA LYS A 302 -9.05 -4.32 -21.96
C LYS A 302 -10.11 -4.87 -21.00
N LYS A 303 -9.68 -5.52 -19.90
CA LYS A 303 -10.55 -6.06 -18.84
C LYS A 303 -11.38 -4.96 -18.16
N ALA A 304 -10.79 -3.77 -17.99
CA ALA A 304 -11.46 -2.62 -17.38
C ALA A 304 -12.35 -1.83 -18.35
N GLY A 305 -12.23 -2.06 -19.67
CA GLY A 305 -12.90 -1.25 -20.69
C GLY A 305 -12.40 0.20 -20.73
N LEU A 306 -11.12 0.43 -20.45
CA LEU A 306 -10.53 1.77 -20.30
C LEU A 306 -9.53 2.09 -21.42
N ASP A 307 -9.52 3.35 -21.86
CA ASP A 307 -8.52 3.84 -22.80
C ASP A 307 -7.18 4.06 -22.08
N PRO A 308 -6.09 3.38 -22.48
CA PRO A 308 -4.76 3.62 -21.91
C PRO A 308 -4.25 5.06 -22.13
N ASN A 309 -4.75 5.80 -23.12
CA ASN A 309 -4.34 7.19 -23.38
C ASN A 309 -4.79 8.18 -22.30
N GLU A 310 -5.86 7.86 -21.58
CA GLU A 310 -6.37 8.67 -20.47
C GLU A 310 -5.58 8.45 -19.16
N THR A 311 -4.62 7.52 -19.15
CA THR A 311 -3.70 7.36 -18.02
C THR A 311 -2.53 8.32 -18.19
N ALA A 312 -2.41 9.32 -17.30
CA ALA A 312 -1.30 10.26 -17.33
C ALA A 312 -0.03 9.70 -16.68
N TYR A 313 -0.21 8.84 -15.67
CA TYR A 313 0.88 8.41 -14.78
C TYR A 313 0.87 6.91 -14.54
N VAL A 314 2.06 6.32 -14.48
CA VAL A 314 2.30 4.97 -13.97
C VAL A 314 3.26 5.02 -12.78
N GLU A 315 2.97 4.21 -11.77
CA GLU A 315 3.83 3.89 -10.63
C GLU A 315 4.37 2.48 -10.85
N PRO A 316 5.51 2.29 -11.55
CA PRO A 316 6.08 0.96 -11.74
C PRO A 316 6.76 0.46 -10.46
N GLN A 317 7.22 -0.80 -10.51
CA GLN A 317 7.98 -1.42 -9.44
C GLN A 317 9.22 -0.60 -9.11
N GLY A 318 10.01 -0.21 -10.11
CA GLY A 318 11.13 0.74 -10.01
C GLY A 318 11.95 0.54 -8.75
N ILE A 319 12.72 -0.55 -8.69
CA ILE A 319 13.48 -0.93 -7.48
C ILE A 319 14.92 -0.42 -7.51
N GLY A 320 15.41 0.13 -8.62
CA GLY A 320 16.81 0.55 -8.74
C GLY A 320 17.73 -0.60 -9.14
N LEU A 321 17.20 -1.61 -9.85
CA LEU A 321 17.99 -2.70 -10.40
C LEU A 321 18.06 -2.55 -11.92
N ALA A 322 19.21 -2.14 -12.45
CA ALA A 322 19.35 -1.65 -13.82
C ALA A 322 18.67 -2.52 -14.89
N PHE A 323 18.91 -3.84 -14.91
CA PHE A 323 18.30 -4.71 -15.93
C PHE A 323 16.78 -4.81 -15.81
N ALA A 324 16.27 -4.69 -14.58
CA ALA A 324 14.87 -4.85 -14.28
C ALA A 324 14.09 -3.56 -14.54
N ASP A 325 14.64 -2.42 -14.11
CA ASP A 325 14.13 -1.09 -14.41
C ASP A 325 14.09 -0.82 -15.93
N VAL A 326 15.11 -1.27 -16.68
CA VAL A 326 15.11 -1.21 -18.16
C VAL A 326 13.97 -2.05 -18.75
N SER A 327 13.78 -3.27 -18.24
CA SER A 327 12.76 -4.18 -18.76
C SER A 327 11.34 -3.70 -18.45
N GLU A 328 11.14 -3.08 -17.29
CA GLU A 328 9.89 -2.47 -16.89
C GLU A 328 9.53 -1.25 -17.74
N GLN A 329 10.48 -0.33 -17.95
CA GLN A 329 10.32 0.83 -18.83
C GLN A 329 9.93 0.42 -20.26
N ILE A 330 10.61 -0.59 -20.81
CA ILE A 330 10.30 -1.11 -22.15
C ILE A 330 8.93 -1.78 -22.17
N GLY A 331 8.63 -2.67 -21.22
CA GLY A 331 7.37 -3.41 -21.20
C GLY A 331 6.15 -2.49 -21.07
N ILE A 332 6.18 -1.56 -20.11
CA ILE A 332 5.09 -0.60 -19.89
C ILE A 332 5.02 0.40 -21.05
N GLY A 333 6.15 0.95 -21.49
CA GLY A 333 6.20 1.88 -22.62
C GLY A 333 5.62 1.26 -23.89
N SER A 334 6.01 0.03 -24.25
CA SER A 334 5.47 -0.70 -25.40
C SER A 334 3.95 -0.89 -25.30
N ALA A 335 3.43 -1.23 -24.12
CA ALA A 335 1.99 -1.39 -23.91
C ALA A 335 1.22 -0.09 -24.16
N MET A 336 1.78 1.03 -23.70
CA MET A 336 1.09 2.32 -23.60
C MET A 336 1.36 3.27 -24.78
N LYS A 337 2.36 3.00 -25.62
CA LYS A 337 2.79 3.91 -26.71
C LYS A 337 1.81 3.94 -27.89
N ALA A 338 1.24 2.80 -28.27
CA ALA A 338 0.64 2.61 -29.60
C ALA A 338 -0.41 3.66 -30.00
N THR A 339 -1.18 4.15 -29.02
CA THR A 339 -2.27 5.11 -29.24
C THR A 339 -1.98 6.49 -28.63
N ARG A 340 -0.82 6.67 -27.99
CA ARG A 340 -0.50 7.86 -27.19
C ARG A 340 0.05 8.98 -28.05
N ARG A 341 -0.45 10.20 -27.80
CA ARG A 341 0.05 11.40 -28.49
C ARG A 341 1.53 11.64 -28.15
N LYS A 342 2.32 12.03 -29.15
CA LYS A 342 3.78 12.21 -29.02
C LYS A 342 4.17 13.36 -28.07
N ASP A 343 3.31 14.35 -27.91
CA ASP A 343 3.49 15.51 -27.03
C ASP A 343 2.97 15.27 -25.59
N ALA A 344 2.38 14.11 -25.33
CA ALA A 344 1.84 13.74 -24.02
C ALA A 344 2.42 12.38 -23.55
N PRO A 345 3.72 12.34 -23.19
CA PRO A 345 4.37 11.12 -22.75
C PRO A 345 3.71 10.54 -21.49
N LEU A 346 3.78 9.22 -21.33
CA LEU A 346 3.37 8.57 -20.08
C LEU A 346 4.36 8.97 -18.99
N LEU A 347 3.87 9.64 -17.95
CA LEU A 347 4.68 10.04 -16.82
C LEU A 347 4.93 8.84 -15.90
N MET A 348 6.13 8.74 -15.34
CA MET A 348 6.49 7.65 -14.44
C MET A 348 7.27 8.13 -13.22
N GLY A 349 7.16 7.41 -12.10
CA GLY A 349 8.02 7.59 -10.93
C GLY A 349 8.05 6.32 -10.09
N SER A 350 8.63 6.37 -8.89
CA SER A 350 8.57 5.25 -7.96
C SER A 350 8.74 5.76 -6.53
N LEU A 351 7.82 5.40 -5.64
CA LEU A 351 7.86 5.72 -4.22
C LEU A 351 9.11 5.12 -3.54
N LYS A 352 9.70 4.09 -4.15
CA LYS A 352 10.89 3.42 -3.63
C LYS A 352 12.13 4.32 -3.69
N GLY A 353 12.13 5.34 -4.54
CA GLY A 353 13.16 6.39 -4.52
C GLY A 353 13.16 7.22 -3.23
N ASN A 354 12.03 7.30 -2.53
CA ASN A 354 11.89 8.06 -1.28
C ASN A 354 12.05 7.18 -0.03
N PHE A 355 11.57 5.93 -0.10
CA PHE A 355 11.37 5.09 1.08
C PHE A 355 12.01 3.69 0.96
N GLY A 356 12.74 3.40 -0.11
CA GLY A 356 13.25 2.06 -0.39
C GLY A 356 12.13 1.06 -0.73
N HIS A 357 12.47 -0.22 -0.76
CA HIS A 357 11.58 -1.32 -1.14
C HIS A 357 11.02 -2.03 0.10
N GLN A 358 9.74 -1.76 0.39
CA GLN A 358 8.96 -2.34 1.49
C GLN A 358 8.47 -3.76 1.21
N GLU A 359 9.05 -4.46 0.23
CA GLU A 359 8.84 -5.90 0.03
C GLU A 359 7.35 -6.28 -0.03
N ALA A 360 6.84 -7.11 0.89
CA ALA A 360 5.43 -7.49 0.95
C ALA A 360 4.48 -6.29 1.15
N GLY A 361 4.95 -5.24 1.83
CA GLY A 361 4.22 -3.99 2.05
C GLY A 361 4.23 -3.02 0.86
N SER A 362 5.09 -3.20 -0.16
CA SER A 362 5.25 -2.18 -1.21
C SER A 362 3.97 -1.86 -1.98
N GLY A 363 3.09 -2.84 -2.22
CA GLY A 363 1.87 -2.61 -2.99
C GLY A 363 0.86 -1.70 -2.28
N VAL A 364 0.75 -1.76 -0.95
CA VAL A 364 -0.22 -0.92 -0.22
C VAL A 364 0.26 0.53 -0.17
N PHE A 365 1.57 0.77 -0.07
CA PHE A 365 2.16 2.10 -0.17
C PHE A 365 1.93 2.70 -1.56
N ALA A 366 2.05 1.90 -2.62
CA ALA A 366 1.79 2.35 -3.98
C ALA A 366 0.31 2.70 -4.21
N LEU A 367 -0.62 1.92 -3.65
CA LEU A 367 -2.05 2.20 -3.68
C LEU A 367 -2.40 3.50 -2.94
N ILE A 368 -1.85 3.69 -1.74
CA ILE A 368 -2.08 4.92 -0.97
C ILE A 368 -1.49 6.13 -1.69
N LYS A 369 -0.27 6.03 -2.24
CA LYS A 369 0.32 7.08 -3.07
C LYS A 369 -0.59 7.41 -4.24
N ALA A 370 -1.07 6.41 -4.98
CA ALA A 370 -1.96 6.61 -6.13
C ALA A 370 -3.26 7.31 -5.72
N ALA A 371 -3.92 6.85 -4.65
CA ALA A 371 -5.13 7.49 -4.12
C ALA A 371 -4.85 8.96 -3.77
N MET A 372 -3.81 9.24 -2.99
CA MET A 372 -3.41 10.61 -2.61
C MET A 372 -3.08 11.50 -3.82
N MET A 373 -2.39 10.95 -4.84
CA MET A 373 -2.08 11.67 -6.08
C MET A 373 -3.34 12.04 -6.85
N THR A 374 -4.26 11.09 -7.00
CA THR A 374 -5.52 11.31 -7.71
C THR A 374 -6.43 12.28 -6.96
N GLU A 375 -6.50 12.19 -5.63
CA GLU A 375 -7.25 13.10 -4.77
C GLU A 375 -6.70 14.53 -4.84
N ALA A 376 -5.38 14.69 -4.61
CA ALA A 376 -4.72 16.00 -4.60
C ALA A 376 -4.52 16.61 -5.99
N GLY A 377 -4.54 15.81 -7.06
CA GLY A 377 -4.23 16.27 -8.41
C GLY A 377 -2.77 16.71 -8.56
N VAL A 378 -1.84 15.98 -7.94
CA VAL A 378 -0.41 16.28 -7.94
C VAL A 378 0.38 15.00 -8.24
N ILE A 379 1.40 15.11 -9.10
CA ILE A 379 2.37 14.04 -9.38
C ILE A 379 3.68 14.40 -8.66
N PRO A 380 4.09 13.64 -7.63
CA PRO A 380 5.32 13.90 -6.90
C PRO A 380 6.54 13.55 -7.76
N GLY A 381 7.60 14.33 -7.59
CA GLY A 381 8.89 14.08 -8.23
C GLY A 381 9.61 12.85 -7.66
N LEU A 382 10.34 12.15 -8.52
CA LEU A 382 11.25 11.07 -8.16
C LEU A 382 12.63 11.65 -7.80
N PRO A 383 13.07 11.55 -6.53
CA PRO A 383 14.36 12.08 -6.12
C PRO A 383 15.52 11.32 -6.79
N ASN A 384 16.68 11.97 -6.89
CA ASN A 384 17.96 11.41 -7.36
C ASN A 384 18.03 10.89 -8.80
N PHE A 385 16.93 10.97 -9.57
CA PHE A 385 16.96 10.66 -11.01
C PHE A 385 17.66 11.78 -11.80
N LYS A 386 18.64 11.40 -12.62
CA LYS A 386 19.42 12.31 -13.46
C LYS A 386 19.42 11.88 -14.91
N HIS A 387 19.68 10.60 -15.18
CA HIS A 387 19.84 10.10 -16.55
C HIS A 387 19.25 8.70 -16.71
N TYR A 388 18.60 8.46 -17.85
CA TYR A 388 18.18 7.12 -18.23
C TYR A 388 19.37 6.20 -18.48
N HIS A 389 19.16 4.91 -18.23
CA HIS A 389 20.09 3.88 -18.68
C HIS A 389 20.20 3.87 -20.23
N PRO A 390 21.39 3.72 -20.84
CA PRO A 390 21.60 3.76 -22.31
C PRO A 390 20.82 2.73 -23.16
N LYS A 391 20.10 1.81 -22.52
CA LYS A 391 19.27 0.78 -23.17
C LYS A 391 17.80 1.18 -23.23
N VAL A 392 17.45 2.32 -22.66
CA VAL A 392 16.10 2.90 -22.69
C VAL A 392 16.13 4.04 -23.68
N ASP A 393 15.25 3.96 -24.67
CA ASP A 393 14.94 5.06 -25.59
C ASP A 393 13.61 5.70 -25.12
N PRO A 394 13.64 6.72 -24.25
CA PRO A 394 12.43 7.28 -23.65
C PRO A 394 11.54 7.96 -24.69
N ASP A 395 12.12 8.62 -25.69
CA ASP A 395 11.39 9.27 -26.79
C ASP A 395 10.72 8.21 -27.68
N GLY A 396 11.47 7.15 -28.00
CA GLY A 396 10.96 6.00 -28.72
C GLY A 396 9.88 5.23 -27.95
N LEU A 397 9.88 5.23 -26.62
CA LEU A 397 8.84 4.61 -25.79
C LEU A 397 7.69 5.58 -25.44
N ASN A 398 7.86 6.87 -25.72
CA ASN A 398 6.96 7.96 -25.31
C ASN A 398 6.69 7.96 -23.79
N ILE A 399 7.76 7.83 -23.00
CA ILE A 399 7.73 7.83 -21.53
C ILE A 399 8.58 8.97 -20.96
N LYS A 400 8.21 9.45 -19.77
CA LYS A 400 9.00 10.44 -19.03
C LYS A 400 9.01 10.15 -17.54
N VAL A 401 10.19 9.86 -16.99
CA VAL A 401 10.43 9.83 -15.55
C VAL A 401 10.30 11.26 -15.01
N GLN A 402 9.41 11.43 -14.04
CA GLN A 402 9.06 12.72 -13.48
C GLN A 402 9.95 13.03 -12.28
N ALA A 403 11.01 13.82 -12.49
CA ALA A 403 11.96 14.17 -11.42
C ALA A 403 11.43 15.26 -10.46
N GLU A 404 10.57 16.16 -10.96
CA GLU A 404 10.03 17.28 -10.19
C GLU A 404 8.54 17.10 -9.88
N THR A 405 8.09 17.63 -8.75
CA THR A 405 6.66 17.61 -8.42
C THR A 405 5.89 18.59 -9.32
N ILE A 406 4.84 18.10 -9.97
CA ILE A 406 4.01 18.90 -10.88
C ILE A 406 2.52 18.76 -10.56
N PRO A 407 1.68 19.75 -10.89
CA PRO A 407 0.24 19.55 -10.92
C PRO A 407 -0.14 18.47 -11.95
N TRP A 408 -1.32 17.87 -11.79
CA TRP A 408 -1.83 16.90 -12.75
C TRP A 408 -1.90 17.52 -14.16
N PRO A 409 -1.41 16.83 -15.21
CA PRO A 409 -1.38 17.38 -16.56
C PRO A 409 -2.78 17.75 -17.07
N THR A 410 -2.87 18.86 -17.81
CA THR A 410 -4.11 19.30 -18.45
C THR A 410 -4.49 18.39 -19.62
N GLY A 411 -5.79 18.33 -19.94
CA GLY A 411 -6.29 17.52 -21.07
C GLY A 411 -6.58 16.06 -20.74
N TYR A 412 -6.42 15.64 -19.48
CA TYR A 412 -6.91 14.36 -18.98
C TYR A 412 -8.27 14.54 -18.30
N ALA A 413 -9.30 13.87 -18.81
CA ALA A 413 -10.65 13.95 -18.25
C ALA A 413 -10.76 13.29 -16.86
N THR A 414 -9.92 12.29 -16.60
CA THR A 414 -9.82 11.62 -15.31
C THR A 414 -8.38 11.58 -14.82
N ARG A 415 -8.21 11.71 -13.51
CA ARG A 415 -6.93 11.48 -12.86
C ARG A 415 -6.79 9.99 -12.62
N ARG A 416 -6.10 9.30 -13.53
CA ARG A 416 -5.87 7.85 -13.50
C ARG A 416 -4.39 7.52 -13.31
N VAL A 417 -4.11 6.62 -12.37
CA VAL A 417 -2.80 6.04 -12.09
C VAL A 417 -2.84 4.54 -12.41
N GLY A 418 -1.90 4.07 -13.22
CA GLY A 418 -1.55 2.65 -13.28
C GLY A 418 -0.47 2.33 -12.26
N ILE A 419 -0.60 1.24 -11.52
CA ILE A 419 0.43 0.78 -10.56
C ILE A 419 0.91 -0.57 -11.04
N SER A 420 2.21 -0.76 -11.19
CA SER A 420 2.79 -2.06 -11.59
C SER A 420 3.71 -2.62 -10.51
N SER A 421 3.70 -3.93 -10.38
CA SER A 421 4.73 -4.64 -9.65
C SER A 421 5.03 -5.98 -10.31
N TRP A 422 6.27 -6.43 -10.17
CA TRP A 422 6.69 -7.77 -10.53
C TRP A 422 7.43 -8.34 -9.32
N GLY A 423 6.99 -9.52 -8.89
CA GLY A 423 7.52 -10.20 -7.73
C GLY A 423 8.70 -11.07 -8.11
N TRP A 424 9.61 -11.28 -7.16
CA TRP A 424 10.63 -12.32 -7.27
C TRP A 424 10.06 -13.69 -7.66
N SER A 425 8.83 -13.99 -7.24
CA SER A 425 8.09 -15.22 -7.56
C SER A 425 7.85 -15.40 -9.07
N GLY A 426 8.10 -14.38 -9.90
CA GLY A 426 7.74 -14.35 -11.31
C GLY A 426 6.27 -13.98 -11.55
N THR A 427 5.52 -13.61 -10.50
CA THR A 427 4.15 -13.08 -10.62
C THR A 427 4.19 -11.57 -10.87
N ASN A 428 3.44 -11.09 -11.86
CA ASN A 428 3.27 -9.67 -12.13
C ASN A 428 1.87 -9.22 -11.69
N GLY A 429 1.73 -7.95 -11.29
CA GLY A 429 0.47 -7.32 -10.96
C GLY A 429 0.37 -5.90 -11.52
N HIS A 430 -0.82 -5.53 -11.99
CA HIS A 430 -1.17 -4.16 -12.34
C HIS A 430 -2.48 -3.76 -11.67
N ILE A 431 -2.59 -2.50 -11.24
CA ILE A 431 -3.82 -1.95 -10.65
C ILE A 431 -4.09 -0.58 -11.26
N LEU A 432 -5.35 -0.30 -11.59
CA LEU A 432 -5.81 0.99 -12.08
C LEU A 432 -6.60 1.70 -10.97
N VAL A 433 -6.14 2.89 -10.59
CA VAL A 433 -6.77 3.76 -9.58
C VAL A 433 -7.18 5.08 -10.22
N GLU A 434 -8.37 5.56 -9.91
CA GLU A 434 -8.93 6.82 -10.39
C GLU A 434 -9.41 7.72 -9.26
N ALA A 435 -9.47 9.03 -9.54
CA ALA A 435 -10.19 9.98 -8.71
C ALA A 435 -11.72 9.76 -8.78
N LEU A 436 -12.40 10.03 -7.67
CA LEU A 436 -13.85 9.88 -7.58
C LEU A 436 -14.62 10.89 -8.44
N ASP A 437 -14.14 12.12 -8.52
CA ASP A 437 -14.84 13.24 -9.15
C ASP A 437 -15.15 13.00 -10.63
N ALA A 438 -14.28 12.29 -11.35
CA ALA A 438 -14.52 11.89 -12.73
C ALA A 438 -15.64 10.84 -12.87
N LEU A 439 -15.84 9.99 -11.85
CA LEU A 439 -16.83 8.91 -11.85
C LEU A 439 -18.17 9.33 -11.21
N TYR A 440 -18.11 10.24 -10.24
CA TYR A 440 -19.24 10.67 -9.44
C TYR A 440 -19.09 12.15 -9.03
N PRO A 441 -19.19 13.09 -9.98
CA PRO A 441 -18.91 14.51 -9.75
C PRO A 441 -19.83 15.17 -8.71
N GLY A 442 -21.01 14.59 -8.46
CA GLY A 442 -21.96 15.07 -7.45
C GLY A 442 -21.69 14.57 -6.02
N TYR A 443 -20.67 13.72 -5.81
CA TYR A 443 -20.38 13.22 -4.47
C TYR A 443 -19.67 14.26 -3.61
N GLN A 444 -20.32 14.71 -2.55
CA GLN A 444 -19.73 15.68 -1.63
C GLN A 444 -18.79 14.99 -0.63
N GLN A 445 -17.49 15.29 -0.75
CA GLN A 445 -16.47 14.96 0.25
C GLN A 445 -16.32 16.09 1.25
N GLY A 446 -15.94 15.77 2.50
CA GLY A 446 -15.60 16.77 3.50
C GLY A 446 -14.35 17.56 3.11
N LYS A 447 -14.45 18.88 3.03
CA LYS A 447 -13.35 19.80 2.69
C LYS A 447 -13.04 20.76 3.85
N THR A 448 -11.83 21.33 3.85
CA THR A 448 -11.52 22.46 4.72
C THR A 448 -12.40 23.66 4.37
N ARG A 449 -12.60 24.57 5.32
CA ARG A 449 -13.46 25.76 5.13
C ARG A 449 -13.07 26.57 3.90
N ASP A 450 -11.77 26.74 3.65
CA ASP A 450 -11.24 27.51 2.52
C ASP A 450 -11.49 26.87 1.14
N HIS A 451 -11.87 25.60 1.10
CA HIS A 451 -12.08 24.83 -0.13
C HIS A 451 -13.50 24.26 -0.25
N ALA A 452 -14.34 24.46 0.77
CA ALA A 452 -15.71 23.99 0.78
C ALA A 452 -16.57 24.83 -0.18
N ASP A 453 -17.38 24.13 -0.98
CA ASP A 453 -18.44 24.67 -1.82
C ASP A 453 -19.79 24.71 -1.07
N TYR A 454 -19.73 24.62 0.26
CA TYR A 454 -20.85 24.61 1.19
C TYR A 454 -20.52 25.40 2.46
N ASP A 455 -21.56 25.85 3.17
CA ASP A 455 -21.45 26.51 4.48
C ASP A 455 -22.21 25.71 5.54
N HIS A 456 -21.45 25.15 6.49
CA HIS A 456 -21.99 24.44 7.66
C HIS A 456 -21.76 25.23 8.95
N SER A 457 -21.73 26.57 8.88
CA SER A 457 -21.75 27.43 10.06
C SER A 457 -23.05 27.25 10.84
N ILE A 458 -22.94 27.17 12.17
CA ILE A 458 -24.06 26.89 13.08
C ILE A 458 -23.98 27.85 14.26
N GLU A 459 -25.07 28.58 14.53
CA GLU A 459 -25.17 29.56 15.64
C GLU A 459 -25.63 28.95 16.98
N ARG A 460 -25.93 27.64 17.01
CA ARG A 460 -26.29 26.92 18.25
C ARG A 460 -25.10 26.18 18.86
N PRO A 461 -25.10 25.91 20.17
CA PRO A 461 -24.09 25.08 20.81
C PRO A 461 -23.99 23.68 20.17
N LEU A 462 -22.77 23.20 20.00
CA LEU A 462 -22.45 21.85 19.50
C LEU A 462 -21.88 21.00 20.63
N LEU A 463 -22.31 19.74 20.71
CA LEU A 463 -21.71 18.75 21.59
C LEU A 463 -20.52 18.11 20.87
N ILE A 464 -19.33 18.17 21.48
CA ILE A 464 -18.13 17.49 20.98
C ILE A 464 -17.69 16.48 22.04
N THR A 465 -17.75 15.19 21.70
CA THR A 465 -17.32 14.13 22.62
C THR A 465 -15.92 13.64 22.30
N TYR A 466 -15.14 13.36 23.34
CA TYR A 466 -13.88 12.65 23.24
C TYR A 466 -13.90 11.47 24.22
N SER A 467 -13.37 10.33 23.78
CA SER A 467 -13.11 9.18 24.63
C SER A 467 -11.74 8.59 24.31
N ALA A 468 -11.21 7.83 25.27
CA ALA A 468 -10.02 7.00 25.14
C ALA A 468 -9.95 6.06 26.34
N HIS A 469 -9.22 4.94 26.20
CA HIS A 469 -9.03 3.98 27.28
C HIS A 469 -8.23 4.53 28.46
N THR A 470 -7.39 5.54 28.24
CA THR A 470 -6.57 6.16 29.30
C THR A 470 -6.69 7.68 29.31
N ARG A 471 -6.49 8.29 30.48
CA ARG A 471 -6.47 9.76 30.64
C ARG A 471 -5.40 10.43 29.76
N ASN A 472 -4.25 9.77 29.56
CA ASN A 472 -3.17 10.29 28.73
C ASN A 472 -3.56 10.30 27.24
N ALA A 473 -4.13 9.20 26.76
CA ALA A 473 -4.65 9.11 25.40
C ALA A 473 -5.77 10.14 25.14
N LEU A 474 -6.68 10.32 26.10
CA LEU A 474 -7.74 11.32 26.02
C LEU A 474 -7.18 12.74 25.84
N ARG A 475 -6.19 13.13 26.65
CA ARG A 475 -5.52 14.43 26.52
C ARG A 475 -4.83 14.59 25.16
N LYS A 476 -4.10 13.57 24.70
CA LYS A 476 -3.45 13.59 23.38
C LYS A 476 -4.47 13.76 22.26
N ASN A 477 -5.61 13.06 22.33
CA ASN A 477 -6.68 13.17 21.35
C ASN A 477 -7.26 14.58 21.30
N ILE A 478 -7.53 15.20 22.45
CA ILE A 478 -8.04 16.58 22.52
C ILE A 478 -7.05 17.56 21.87
N VAL A 479 -5.76 17.47 22.22
CA VAL A 479 -4.72 18.36 21.68
C VAL A 479 -4.57 18.19 20.17
N LYS A 480 -4.59 16.95 19.66
CA LYS A 480 -4.51 16.68 18.21
C LYS A 480 -5.67 17.32 17.44
N HIS A 481 -6.89 17.28 17.97
CA HIS A 481 -8.07 17.84 17.29
C HIS A 481 -8.20 19.35 17.43
N GLN A 482 -7.58 19.98 18.43
CA GLN A 482 -7.56 21.43 18.57
C GLN A 482 -7.02 22.12 17.30
N GLY A 483 -5.96 21.57 16.69
CA GLY A 483 -5.40 22.11 15.44
C GLY A 483 -6.26 21.91 14.19
N LEU A 484 -7.35 21.14 14.29
CA LEU A 484 -8.32 20.91 13.20
C LEU A 484 -9.55 21.80 13.30
N ALA A 485 -9.88 22.29 14.51
CA ALA A 485 -11.08 23.09 14.76
C ALA A 485 -11.12 24.39 13.93
N ASP A 486 -9.96 24.96 13.62
CA ASP A 486 -9.87 26.18 12.80
C ASP A 486 -9.96 25.89 11.30
N LYS A 487 -9.63 24.67 10.87
CA LYS A 487 -9.53 24.28 9.45
C LYS A 487 -10.86 23.76 8.88
N TYR A 488 -11.70 23.18 9.71
CA TYR A 488 -12.98 22.56 9.31
C TYR A 488 -14.16 23.24 9.99
N TYR A 489 -15.37 23.06 9.46
CA TYR A 489 -16.57 23.50 10.16
C TYR A 489 -16.73 22.69 11.45
N LEU A 490 -17.03 23.38 12.56
CA LEU A 490 -17.19 22.74 13.86
C LEU A 490 -18.34 21.72 13.87
N ALA A 491 -19.35 21.93 13.03
CA ALA A 491 -20.45 21.00 12.79
C ALA A 491 -19.97 19.64 12.23
N ASP A 492 -19.08 19.67 11.24
CA ASP A 492 -18.51 18.47 10.61
C ASP A 492 -17.60 17.72 11.59
N LEU A 493 -16.80 18.47 12.36
CA LEU A 493 -15.97 17.91 13.42
C LEU A 493 -16.82 17.24 14.51
N ALA A 494 -17.87 17.91 14.98
CA ALA A 494 -18.80 17.37 15.97
C ALA A 494 -19.51 16.11 15.44
N TYR A 495 -19.99 16.13 14.20
CA TYR A 495 -20.61 14.95 13.58
C TYR A 495 -19.63 13.77 13.55
N THR A 496 -18.41 13.98 13.04
CA THR A 496 -17.39 12.92 12.95
C THR A 496 -17.03 12.37 14.33
N LEU A 497 -16.76 13.23 15.31
CA LEU A 497 -16.37 12.79 16.65
C LEU A 497 -17.50 12.06 17.39
N ASN A 498 -18.76 12.44 17.16
CA ASN A 498 -19.89 11.83 17.84
C ASN A 498 -20.39 10.54 17.17
N MET A 499 -20.29 10.45 15.83
CA MET A 499 -20.94 9.39 15.04
C MET A 499 -19.96 8.41 14.38
N ARG A 500 -18.69 8.81 14.22
CA ARG A 500 -17.69 8.09 13.41
C ARG A 500 -16.45 7.70 14.21
N ARG A 501 -16.55 7.66 15.55
CA ARG A 501 -15.49 7.23 16.47
C ARG A 501 -16.01 6.19 17.46
N THR A 502 -15.17 5.22 17.79
CA THR A 502 -15.43 4.23 18.85
C THR A 502 -15.49 4.96 20.19
N ARG A 503 -16.41 4.57 21.07
CA ARG A 503 -16.63 5.26 22.35
C ARG A 503 -15.98 4.56 23.52
#